data_AF-A0A067M6W0-F1
#
_entry.id   AF-A0A067M6W0-F1
#
_cell.length_a   1.000
_cell.length_b   1.000
_cell.length_c   1.000
_cell.angle_alpha   90.00
_cell.angle_beta   90.00
_cell.angle_gamma   90.00
#
_symmetry.space_group_name_H-M   'P 1'
#
loop_
_entity.id
_entity.type
_entity.pdbx_description
1 polymer ?
#
loop_
_entity_poly.entity_id
_entity_poly.type
_entity_poly.pdbx_seq_one_letter_code
_entity_poly.pdbx_strand_id
1 'polypeptide(L)'
;MIYSRFLSSNHRVLQSINLFSPTSCASLPRKVTFARHYTTGPNISSGDLSSTTAPFDPAPLPGTVSHHTSYLVLHTSQPPTEWPSKHALVSPLYGKLQQWAKSHDAIVNFGYDDLPSSSSAQQAQHTNWDAAGAEGESYPATLYRTSHPPLEIASVSHQNYHSVLSAHYTTTNSSASTTSDSTSNAFLDLYVCTHGARDCRCGTTGSQVFRALRKQAQKINSTPSPSSSTSSVASLPHIRVREVAHIGGHKWAANVLAFPSGDWYGNLRPDDASHLLSRLLDGKVWWDRWRGRMGIPQDAQIALHRDGAQLGANEVARHSKELGEDVLLTFVTHDGKEASLRAQEGNNLMEVARDAGLPSIEGVCGGQLECATCHVYLAGNPPLAPASENEEDMLAYAIGRRDESRLGCQIEVTKELAEWVRQGGRIGLPRY
;
A
#
# COMPACT_ATOMS: atom_id res chain seq x y z
N MET A 1 -4.05 -72.02 29.00
CA MET A 1 -2.76 -71.43 28.55
C MET A 1 -3.10 -70.11 27.87
N ILE A 2 -3.30 -68.98 28.57
CA ILE A 2 -2.33 -68.08 29.25
C ILE A 2 -1.31 -67.45 28.27
N TYR A 3 -1.62 -66.22 27.85
CA TYR A 3 -0.83 -64.98 27.92
C TYR A 3 0.65 -64.90 27.45
N SER A 4 0.87 -63.97 26.50
CA SER A 4 1.68 -62.72 26.64
C SER A 4 3.07 -62.57 26.01
N ARG A 5 3.29 -61.30 25.58
CA ARG A 5 4.53 -60.49 25.49
C ARG A 5 5.47 -60.76 24.31
N PHE A 6 6.28 -59.81 23.82
CA PHE A 6 6.32 -58.33 23.64
C PHE A 6 7.74 -58.08 23.02
N LEU A 7 7.94 -56.94 22.33
CA LEU A 7 9.23 -56.35 21.84
C LEU A 7 9.79 -56.94 20.52
N SER A 8 10.42 -56.22 19.58
CA SER A 8 10.77 -54.80 19.37
C SER A 8 11.37 -54.66 17.95
N SER A 9 11.41 -53.42 17.42
CA SER A 9 12.50 -52.82 16.61
C SER A 9 12.16 -52.33 15.19
N ASN A 10 11.81 -51.05 15.14
CA ASN A 10 12.25 -49.97 14.24
C ASN A 10 12.95 -50.32 12.90
N HIS A 11 12.35 -49.89 11.78
CA HIS A 11 13.05 -49.09 10.75
C HIS A 11 12.05 -48.20 9.99
N ARG A 12 12.17 -46.88 10.20
CA ARG A 12 11.49 -45.83 9.41
C ARG A 12 12.32 -45.52 8.17
N VAL A 13 11.66 -45.47 7.02
CA VAL A 13 12.19 -44.89 5.78
C VAL A 13 12.04 -43.37 5.87
N LEU A 14 13.16 -42.65 5.74
CA LEU A 14 13.25 -41.19 5.76
C LEU A 14 12.68 -40.62 4.46
N GLN A 15 11.54 -39.91 4.53
CA GLN A 15 11.17 -38.89 3.54
C GLN A 15 11.76 -37.55 4.00
N SER A 16 12.60 -36.97 3.16
CA SER A 16 13.19 -35.65 3.32
C SER A 16 12.10 -34.58 3.20
N ILE A 17 11.67 -34.04 4.34
CA ILE A 17 10.84 -32.83 4.43
C ILE A 17 11.79 -31.63 4.45
N ASN A 18 11.73 -30.80 3.41
CA ASN A 18 12.33 -29.46 3.42
C ASN A 18 11.53 -28.57 4.39
N LEU A 19 11.95 -28.55 5.66
CA LEU A 19 11.51 -27.58 6.65
C LEU A 19 12.31 -26.28 6.46
N PHE A 20 11.82 -25.36 5.62
CA PHE A 20 12.22 -23.96 5.74
C PHE A 20 11.50 -23.36 6.96
N SER A 21 12.28 -23.15 8.02
CA SER A 21 11.84 -22.47 9.25
C SER A 21 11.62 -20.98 8.98
N PRO A 22 10.57 -20.33 9.52
CA PRO A 22 10.45 -18.88 9.48
C PRO A 22 11.55 -18.27 10.34
N THR A 23 12.36 -17.40 9.76
CA THR A 23 13.33 -16.58 10.49
C THR A 23 12.59 -15.67 11.45
N SER A 24 12.57 -16.04 12.73
CA SER A 24 12.24 -15.15 13.84
C SER A 24 13.26 -14.03 13.88
N CYS A 25 12.82 -12.78 13.75
CA CYS A 25 13.66 -11.61 14.05
C CYS A 25 13.74 -11.45 15.57
N ALA A 26 14.68 -12.15 16.20
CA ALA A 26 15.04 -11.88 17.59
C ALA A 26 15.83 -10.57 17.68
N SER A 27 15.37 -9.69 18.57
CA SER A 27 16.14 -8.58 19.11
C SER A 27 17.36 -9.11 19.88
N LEU A 28 18.57 -8.67 19.52
CA LEU A 28 19.78 -9.00 20.27
C LEU A 28 19.96 -8.02 21.45
N PRO A 29 20.17 -8.50 22.70
CA PRO A 29 20.77 -7.69 23.75
C PRO A 29 22.31 -7.74 23.68
N ARG A 30 22.94 -6.76 24.32
CA ARG A 30 24.37 -6.39 24.30
C ARG A 30 25.39 -7.52 24.57
N LYS A 31 26.50 -7.42 23.82
CA LYS A 31 27.91 -7.79 24.09
C LYS A 31 28.19 -9.10 24.85
N VAL A 32 28.72 -10.10 24.14
CA VAL A 32 29.81 -10.97 24.61
C VAL A 32 30.75 -11.29 23.43
N THR A 33 32.04 -10.99 23.62
CA THR A 33 33.16 -11.24 22.71
C THR A 33 33.60 -12.70 22.80
N PHE A 34 33.71 -13.40 21.66
CA PHE A 34 34.64 -14.54 21.52
C PHE A 34 35.17 -14.61 20.09
N ALA A 35 36.49 -14.55 19.98
CA ALA A 35 37.22 -14.64 18.72
C ALA A 35 37.34 -16.11 18.27
N ARG A 36 37.05 -16.37 16.99
CA ARG A 36 37.59 -17.53 16.27
C ARG A 36 37.86 -17.13 14.81
N HIS A 37 39.14 -17.25 14.44
CA HIS A 37 39.65 -17.08 13.10
C HIS A 37 39.08 -18.14 12.15
N TYR A 38 38.58 -17.68 10.99
CA TYR A 38 38.64 -18.43 9.74
C TYR A 38 39.05 -17.47 8.60
N THR A 39 39.81 -18.05 7.68
CA THR A 39 40.68 -17.45 6.68
C THR A 39 39.95 -16.84 5.47
N THR A 40 40.45 -15.66 5.08
CA THR A 40 40.40 -14.91 3.82
C THR A 40 39.74 -15.52 2.56
N GLY A 41 38.77 -14.76 2.02
CA GLY A 41 38.23 -14.73 0.63
C GLY A 41 37.71 -13.30 0.34
N PRO A 42 37.58 -12.86 -0.92
CA PRO A 42 38.08 -11.56 -1.39
C PRO A 42 37.32 -10.33 -0.86
N ASN A 43 38.11 -9.26 -0.67
CA ASN A 43 37.72 -7.90 -0.29
C ASN A 43 36.57 -7.36 -1.16
N ILE A 44 35.40 -7.18 -0.55
CA ILE A 44 34.39 -6.23 -1.03
C ILE A 44 34.63 -4.95 -0.22
N SER A 45 35.09 -3.91 -0.92
CA SER A 45 35.28 -2.57 -0.36
C SER A 45 33.97 -2.05 0.21
N SER A 46 34.02 -1.61 1.46
CA SER A 46 32.98 -0.84 2.13
C SER A 46 32.62 0.43 1.35
N GLY A 47 31.43 0.43 0.74
CA GLY A 47 30.81 1.58 0.10
C GLY A 47 29.29 1.48 0.20
N ASP A 48 28.68 2.49 0.81
CA ASP A 48 27.26 2.87 0.85
C ASP A 48 26.18 1.81 1.18
N LEU A 49 25.90 1.70 2.48
CA LEU A 49 24.59 1.32 3.01
C LEU A 49 23.61 2.50 2.85
N SER A 50 23.10 2.72 1.64
CA SER A 50 21.98 3.64 1.38
C SER A 50 21.15 3.22 0.16
N SER A 51 20.60 2.00 0.18
CA SER A 51 19.44 1.60 -0.62
C SER A 51 19.00 0.20 -0.16
N THR A 52 18.06 0.15 0.79
CA THR A 52 17.47 -1.11 1.26
C THR A 52 16.03 -1.24 0.77
N THR A 53 15.83 -1.22 -0.54
CA THR A 53 14.63 -1.81 -1.13
C THR A 53 14.86 -3.32 -1.23
N ALA A 54 14.27 -4.09 -0.31
CA ALA A 54 14.23 -5.55 -0.44
C ALA A 54 13.68 -5.91 -1.84
N PRO A 55 14.33 -6.83 -2.58
CA PRO A 55 13.94 -7.14 -3.95
C PRO A 55 12.49 -7.66 -4.02
N PHE A 56 11.79 -7.25 -5.08
CA PHE A 56 10.46 -7.78 -5.40
C PHE A 56 10.55 -9.28 -5.67
N ASP A 57 9.54 -10.04 -5.26
CA ASP A 57 9.32 -11.34 -5.90
C ASP A 57 8.74 -11.05 -7.30
N PRO A 58 9.41 -11.44 -8.40
CA PRO A 58 8.96 -11.18 -9.75
C PRO A 58 7.79 -12.08 -10.18
N ALA A 59 7.35 -13.00 -9.33
CA ALA A 59 6.23 -13.86 -9.65
C ALA A 59 4.95 -13.04 -9.94
N PRO A 60 4.03 -13.56 -10.78
CA PRO A 60 2.79 -12.86 -11.10
C PRO A 60 1.94 -12.60 -9.84
N LEU A 61 1.56 -11.34 -9.64
CA LEU A 61 0.62 -10.92 -8.60
C LEU A 61 -0.83 -11.39 -8.84
N PRO A 62 -1.38 -11.36 -10.07
CA PRO A 62 -2.79 -11.65 -10.30
C PRO A 62 -3.18 -13.09 -9.96
N GLY A 63 -4.33 -13.26 -9.33
CA GLY A 63 -4.84 -14.58 -8.92
C GLY A 63 -4.11 -15.17 -7.72
N THR A 64 -3.37 -14.36 -6.96
CA THR A 64 -2.68 -14.84 -5.74
C THR A 64 -3.54 -14.70 -4.48
N VAL A 65 -4.75 -14.14 -4.60
CA VAL A 65 -5.73 -14.02 -3.52
C VAL A 65 -6.69 -15.20 -3.60
N SER A 66 -6.80 -15.96 -2.50
CA SER A 66 -7.77 -17.05 -2.40
C SER A 66 -9.20 -16.52 -2.51
N HIS A 67 -10.07 -17.28 -3.18
CA HIS A 67 -11.49 -16.95 -3.26
C HIS A 67 -12.10 -16.80 -1.86
N HIS A 68 -12.86 -15.73 -1.67
CA HIS A 68 -13.68 -15.45 -0.50
C HIS A 68 -14.77 -14.45 -0.91
N THR A 69 -15.95 -14.52 -0.31
CA THR A 69 -17.11 -13.66 -0.61
C THR A 69 -17.34 -12.57 0.43
N SER A 70 -16.66 -12.68 1.58
CA SER A 70 -16.74 -11.71 2.67
C SER A 70 -15.44 -11.61 3.48
N TYR A 71 -15.27 -10.50 4.16
CA TYR A 71 -14.12 -10.22 5.01
C TYR A 71 -14.59 -9.58 6.33
N LEU A 72 -14.33 -10.24 7.45
CA LEU A 72 -14.63 -9.78 8.80
C LEU A 72 -13.37 -9.21 9.46
N VAL A 73 -13.40 -7.92 9.80
CA VAL A 73 -12.33 -7.27 10.56
C VAL A 73 -12.80 -7.09 12.00
N LEU A 74 -12.14 -7.76 12.95
CA LEU A 74 -12.32 -7.50 14.38
C LEU A 74 -11.44 -6.33 14.78
N HIS A 75 -12.01 -5.29 15.37
CA HIS A 75 -11.26 -4.10 15.78
C HIS A 75 -10.74 -4.26 17.21
N THR A 76 -9.42 -4.09 17.36
CA THR A 76 -8.73 -4.11 18.65
C THR A 76 -8.07 -2.75 18.90
N SER A 77 -8.00 -2.36 20.18
CA SER A 77 -7.22 -1.20 20.63
C SER A 77 -5.76 -1.53 20.87
N GLN A 78 -5.35 -2.80 20.72
CA GLN A 78 -3.97 -3.22 20.91
C GLN A 78 -3.16 -2.95 19.63
N PRO A 79 -2.09 -2.15 19.69
CA PRO A 79 -1.32 -1.77 18.51
C PRO A 79 -0.56 -2.96 17.92
N PRO A 80 -0.20 -2.93 16.63
CA PRO A 80 0.51 -4.03 15.97
C PRO A 80 1.87 -4.42 16.57
N THR A 81 2.49 -3.51 17.33
CA THR A 81 3.71 -3.77 18.10
C THR A 81 3.53 -4.77 19.23
N GLU A 82 2.29 -4.95 19.70
CA GLU A 82 1.94 -5.87 20.79
C GLU A 82 1.30 -7.17 20.28
N TRP A 83 1.02 -7.28 18.98
CA TRP A 83 0.38 -8.46 18.41
C TRP A 83 1.27 -9.70 18.52
N PRO A 84 0.72 -10.85 18.95
CA PRO A 84 1.45 -12.10 18.96
C PRO A 84 1.50 -12.70 17.55
N SER A 85 2.56 -13.45 17.28
CA SER A 85 2.79 -14.08 15.96
C SER A 85 1.64 -14.96 15.45
N LYS A 86 0.76 -15.44 16.33
CA LYS A 86 -0.42 -16.26 16.01
C LYS A 86 -1.60 -15.90 16.91
N HIS A 87 -2.49 -15.04 16.42
CA HIS A 87 -3.72 -14.64 17.14
C HIS A 87 -4.59 -15.82 17.60
N ALA A 88 -4.71 -16.89 16.81
CA ALA A 88 -5.52 -18.05 17.17
C ALA A 88 -5.01 -18.84 18.40
N LEU A 89 -3.75 -18.62 18.83
CA LEU A 89 -3.22 -19.25 20.05
C LEU A 89 -3.58 -18.49 21.32
N VAL A 90 -3.92 -17.21 21.18
CA VAL A 90 -4.16 -16.30 22.30
C VAL A 90 -5.61 -15.82 22.38
N SER A 91 -6.37 -15.94 21.28
CA SER A 91 -7.79 -15.61 21.22
C SER A 91 -8.62 -16.83 20.80
N PRO A 92 -9.29 -17.51 21.75
CA PRO A 92 -10.23 -18.58 21.46
C PRO A 92 -11.38 -18.13 20.54
N LEU A 93 -11.84 -16.88 20.63
CA LEU A 93 -12.90 -16.36 19.75
C LEU A 93 -12.41 -16.28 18.32
N TYR A 94 -11.20 -15.74 18.10
CA TYR A 94 -10.61 -15.67 16.78
C TYR A 94 -10.43 -17.06 16.16
N GLY A 95 -9.99 -18.06 16.94
CA GLY A 95 -9.90 -19.44 16.49
C GLY A 95 -11.24 -20.01 16.02
N LYS A 96 -12.34 -19.78 16.77
CA LYS A 96 -13.69 -20.19 16.36
C LYS A 96 -14.17 -19.45 15.12
N LEU A 97 -13.93 -18.14 15.05
CA LEU A 97 -14.29 -17.33 13.88
C LEU A 97 -13.53 -17.75 12.63
N GLN A 98 -12.27 -18.15 12.74
CA GLN A 98 -11.51 -18.70 11.59
C GLN A 98 -12.12 -20.01 11.08
N GLN A 99 -12.54 -20.88 12.00
CA GLN A 99 -13.22 -22.13 11.62
C GLN A 99 -14.57 -21.85 10.94
N TRP A 100 -15.37 -20.94 11.51
CA TRP A 100 -16.62 -20.50 10.91
C TRP A 100 -16.40 -19.85 9.54
N ALA A 101 -15.39 -18.99 9.42
CA ALA A 101 -15.11 -18.26 8.18
C ALA A 101 -14.73 -19.22 7.04
N LYS A 102 -13.96 -20.26 7.35
CA LYS A 102 -13.59 -21.31 6.39
C LYS A 102 -14.80 -22.06 5.82
N SER A 103 -15.89 -22.23 6.58
CA SER A 103 -17.10 -22.91 6.08
C SER A 103 -18.07 -21.98 5.34
N HIS A 104 -17.75 -20.69 5.21
CA HIS A 104 -18.62 -19.67 4.61
C HIS A 104 -17.89 -18.83 3.55
N ASP A 105 -16.77 -19.33 3.01
CA ASP A 105 -15.91 -18.60 2.06
C ASP A 105 -15.56 -17.19 2.55
N ALA A 106 -15.31 -17.04 3.85
CA ALA A 106 -15.01 -15.77 4.49
C ALA A 106 -13.56 -15.74 4.98
N ILE A 107 -13.03 -14.53 5.14
CA ILE A 107 -11.77 -14.29 5.86
C ILE A 107 -12.08 -13.51 7.13
N VAL A 108 -11.47 -13.90 8.25
CA VAL A 108 -11.48 -13.11 9.48
C VAL A 108 -10.07 -12.64 9.80
N ASN A 109 -9.94 -11.40 10.26
CA ASN A 109 -8.66 -10.84 10.70
C ASN A 109 -8.86 -9.79 11.79
N PHE A 110 -7.79 -9.43 12.49
CA PHE A 110 -7.78 -8.30 13.40
C PHE A 110 -7.34 -7.03 12.68
N GLY A 111 -8.01 -5.92 12.96
CA GLY A 111 -7.64 -4.57 12.55
C GLY A 111 -7.37 -3.68 13.76
N TYR A 112 -6.45 -2.74 13.62
CA TYR A 112 -6.17 -1.70 14.60
C TYR A 112 -6.50 -0.33 14.01
N ASP A 113 -7.17 0.48 14.81
CA ASP A 113 -7.49 1.87 14.53
C ASP A 113 -7.12 2.69 15.77
N ASP A 114 -6.29 3.70 15.59
CA ASP A 114 -5.85 4.64 16.63
C ASP A 114 -6.71 5.90 16.69
N LEU A 115 -7.74 6.01 15.84
CA LEU A 115 -8.67 7.13 15.90
C LEU A 115 -9.54 7.04 17.16
N PRO A 116 -9.69 8.13 17.94
CA PRO A 116 -10.61 8.16 19.06
C PRO A 116 -12.03 7.95 18.52
N SER A 117 -12.69 6.90 19.00
CA SER A 117 -14.07 6.57 18.66
C SER A 117 -14.98 7.77 18.93
N SER A 118 -15.44 8.46 17.87
CA SER A 118 -16.43 9.55 17.99
C SER A 118 -17.83 9.07 18.36
N SER A 119 -18.03 7.75 18.44
CA SER A 119 -19.19 7.12 19.03
C SER A 119 -18.77 6.31 20.25
N SER A 120 -19.57 6.36 21.30
CA SER A 120 -19.55 5.55 22.51
C SER A 120 -19.67 4.03 22.28
N ALA A 121 -18.89 3.47 21.35
CA ALA A 121 -18.65 2.04 21.25
C ALA A 121 -17.77 1.68 22.43
N GLN A 122 -18.33 0.88 23.34
CA GLN A 122 -17.62 0.30 24.48
C GLN A 122 -16.23 -0.16 24.04
N GLN A 123 -15.19 0.49 24.59
CA GLN A 123 -13.82 0.01 24.48
C GLN A 123 -13.81 -1.50 24.73
N ALA A 124 -13.15 -2.26 23.85
CA ALA A 124 -13.01 -3.69 24.02
C ALA A 124 -12.65 -3.99 25.49
N GLN A 125 -13.51 -4.73 26.18
CA GLN A 125 -13.27 -5.08 27.57
C GLN A 125 -12.14 -6.10 27.64
N HIS A 126 -10.91 -5.60 27.76
CA HIS A 126 -9.66 -6.29 28.08
C HIS A 126 -9.20 -7.43 27.16
N THR A 127 -7.91 -7.41 26.83
CA THR A 127 -6.90 -8.37 27.32
C THR A 127 -5.56 -8.01 26.68
N ASN A 128 -4.50 -7.84 27.50
CA ASN A 128 -3.17 -8.19 26.99
C ASN A 128 -3.30 -9.63 26.50
N TRP A 129 -2.71 -9.97 25.36
CA TRP A 129 -2.79 -11.28 24.72
C TRP A 129 -2.45 -12.49 25.62
N ASP A 130 -2.09 -12.24 26.88
CA ASP A 130 -1.67 -13.16 27.92
C ASP A 130 -2.77 -13.59 28.92
N ALA A 131 -4.00 -13.01 28.90
CA ALA A 131 -4.94 -13.19 30.02
C ALA A 131 -6.43 -13.47 29.68
N ALA A 132 -6.80 -13.69 28.41
CA ALA A 132 -8.19 -13.91 28.05
C ALA A 132 -8.64 -15.35 28.37
N GLY A 133 -9.34 -15.54 29.48
CA GLY A 133 -10.25 -16.68 29.60
C GLY A 133 -11.35 -16.58 28.53
N ALA A 134 -11.79 -17.72 27.99
CA ALA A 134 -12.73 -17.81 26.87
C ALA A 134 -14.11 -17.13 27.09
N GLU A 135 -14.43 -16.61 28.27
CA GLU A 135 -15.75 -16.05 28.58
C GLU A 135 -15.85 -14.53 28.40
N GLY A 136 -14.72 -13.81 28.26
CA GLY A 136 -14.68 -12.34 28.18
C GLY A 136 -14.42 -11.72 26.81
N GLU A 137 -14.06 -12.51 25.79
CA GLU A 137 -13.68 -11.96 24.48
C GLU A 137 -14.87 -11.36 23.73
N SER A 138 -14.79 -10.06 23.46
CA SER A 138 -15.75 -9.31 22.66
C SER A 138 -15.06 -8.19 21.90
N TYR A 139 -15.28 -8.12 20.59
CA TYR A 139 -14.70 -7.10 19.72
C TYR A 139 -15.77 -6.40 18.88
N PRO A 140 -15.74 -5.07 18.74
CA PRO A 140 -16.42 -4.44 17.62
C PRO A 140 -15.83 -4.95 16.30
N ALA A 141 -16.62 -4.99 15.24
CA ALA A 141 -16.17 -5.54 13.96
C ALA A 141 -16.81 -4.84 12.77
N THR A 142 -16.15 -4.89 11.61
CA THR A 142 -16.77 -4.53 10.33
C THR A 142 -16.81 -5.77 9.44
N LEU A 143 -17.97 -6.07 8.88
CA LEU A 143 -18.17 -7.14 7.91
C LEU A 143 -18.33 -6.54 6.50
N TYR A 144 -17.35 -6.79 5.65
CA TYR A 144 -17.39 -6.47 4.23
C TYR A 144 -17.93 -7.65 3.45
N ARG A 145 -18.83 -7.39 2.49
CA ARG A 145 -19.47 -8.41 1.67
C ARG A 145 -19.53 -7.94 0.22
N THR A 146 -19.44 -8.89 -0.68
CA THR A 146 -19.66 -8.64 -2.11
C THR A 146 -21.05 -8.05 -2.36
N SER A 147 -21.12 -6.96 -3.11
CA SER A 147 -22.37 -6.30 -3.51
C SER A 147 -23.26 -5.78 -2.36
N HIS A 148 -22.71 -5.57 -1.17
CA HIS A 148 -23.42 -5.00 -0.02
C HIS A 148 -22.59 -3.91 0.64
N PRO A 149 -23.22 -2.89 1.26
CA PRO A 149 -22.50 -1.92 2.06
C PRO A 149 -21.78 -2.58 3.25
N PRO A 150 -20.66 -2.00 3.73
CA PRO A 150 -20.02 -2.44 4.96
C PRO A 150 -21.02 -2.47 6.12
N LEU A 151 -20.98 -3.55 6.90
CA LEU A 151 -21.80 -3.69 8.08
C LEU A 151 -20.95 -3.50 9.32
N GLU A 152 -21.22 -2.44 10.08
CA GLU A 152 -20.61 -2.21 11.38
C GLU A 152 -21.35 -3.02 12.46
N ILE A 153 -20.60 -3.80 13.23
CA ILE A 153 -21.07 -4.70 14.28
C ILE A 153 -20.51 -4.19 15.60
N ALA A 154 -21.41 -3.84 16.53
CA ALA A 154 -21.01 -3.27 17.82
C ALA A 154 -20.18 -4.25 18.68
N SER A 155 -20.50 -5.53 18.65
CA SER A 155 -19.80 -6.56 19.42
C SER A 155 -19.99 -7.95 18.82
N VAL A 156 -18.88 -8.65 18.60
CA VAL A 156 -18.79 -10.07 18.29
C VAL A 156 -18.11 -10.77 19.47
N SER A 157 -18.77 -11.75 20.06
CA SER A 157 -18.32 -12.52 21.22
C SER A 157 -18.59 -14.02 21.03
N HIS A 158 -18.09 -14.84 21.96
CA HIS A 158 -18.36 -16.28 21.97
C HIS A 158 -19.85 -16.64 22.00
N GLN A 159 -20.67 -15.81 22.63
CA GLN A 159 -22.10 -16.06 22.83
C GLN A 159 -22.94 -15.62 21.62
N ASN A 160 -22.50 -14.61 20.87
CA ASN A 160 -23.33 -14.00 19.82
C ASN A 160 -22.79 -14.19 18.38
N TYR A 161 -21.54 -14.65 18.19
CA TYR A 161 -20.94 -14.66 16.85
C TYR A 161 -21.78 -15.42 15.82
N HIS A 162 -22.38 -16.54 16.22
CA HIS A 162 -23.19 -17.33 15.30
C HIS A 162 -24.43 -16.55 14.87
N SER A 163 -25.23 -16.01 15.81
CA SER A 163 -26.47 -15.31 15.49
C SER A 163 -26.22 -14.02 14.70
N VAL A 164 -25.20 -13.26 15.10
CA VAL A 164 -24.77 -12.05 14.39
C VAL A 164 -24.39 -12.39 12.96
N LEU A 165 -23.48 -13.36 12.76
CA LEU A 165 -22.96 -13.63 11.42
C LEU A 165 -23.97 -14.39 10.55
N SER A 166 -24.74 -15.35 11.09
CA SER A 166 -25.71 -16.14 10.31
C SER A 166 -26.88 -15.31 9.78
N ALA A 167 -27.33 -14.29 10.53
CA ALA A 167 -28.41 -13.40 10.09
C ALA A 167 -28.07 -12.66 8.78
N HIS A 168 -26.78 -12.49 8.47
CA HIS A 168 -26.31 -11.77 7.29
C HIS A 168 -26.06 -12.66 6.06
N TYR A 169 -26.11 -13.99 6.21
CA TYR A 169 -26.07 -14.95 5.09
C TYR A 169 -27.47 -15.44 4.70
N THR A 170 -28.40 -15.54 5.66
CA THR A 170 -29.79 -15.96 5.39
C THR A 170 -30.65 -14.85 4.79
N THR A 171 -30.29 -13.58 4.97
CA THR A 171 -31.01 -12.43 4.38
C THR A 171 -30.56 -12.18 2.94
N THR A 172 -30.72 -13.20 2.08
CA THR A 172 -30.54 -13.11 0.63
C THR A 172 -31.85 -13.20 -0.15
N ASN A 173 -33.02 -13.14 0.50
CA ASN A 173 -34.31 -13.26 -0.22
C ASN A 173 -35.51 -12.47 0.36
N SER A 174 -35.28 -11.41 1.14
CA SER A 174 -36.38 -10.53 1.54
C SER A 174 -36.03 -9.09 1.20
N SER A 175 -36.81 -8.55 0.26
CA SER A 175 -36.88 -7.18 -0.21
C SER A 175 -36.28 -6.16 0.74
N ALA A 176 -35.31 -5.40 0.23
CA ALA A 176 -34.80 -4.20 0.88
C ALA A 176 -35.98 -3.27 1.21
N SER A 177 -36.38 -3.26 2.47
CA SER A 177 -37.16 -2.15 3.03
C SER A 177 -36.21 -0.97 3.12
N THR A 178 -36.27 -0.12 2.10
CA THR A 178 -35.60 1.17 2.04
C THR A 178 -36.17 2.06 3.15
N THR A 179 -35.63 1.95 4.36
CA THR A 179 -35.66 3.08 5.30
C THR A 179 -34.57 4.03 4.85
N SER A 180 -35.00 5.00 4.05
CA SER A 180 -34.29 6.24 3.79
C SER A 180 -34.04 6.96 5.12
N ASP A 181 -32.82 6.89 5.64
CA ASP A 181 -32.32 7.95 6.50
C ASP A 181 -30.79 7.98 6.59
N SER A 182 -30.27 9.20 6.56
CA SER A 182 -28.88 9.65 6.64
C SER A 182 -28.03 9.51 5.35
N THR A 183 -27.56 10.67 4.89
CA THR A 183 -26.37 10.87 4.07
C THR A 183 -25.16 10.17 4.71
N SER A 184 -25.02 8.87 4.49
CA SER A 184 -23.82 8.14 4.89
C SER A 184 -22.67 8.64 4.03
N ASN A 185 -21.73 9.38 4.62
CA ASN A 185 -20.47 9.68 3.96
C ASN A 185 -19.86 8.36 3.47
N ALA A 186 -19.70 8.21 2.16
CA ALA A 186 -19.06 7.03 1.60
C ALA A 186 -17.63 6.95 2.17
N PHE A 187 -17.23 5.78 2.69
CA PHE A 187 -15.89 5.56 3.20
C PHE A 187 -15.06 4.75 2.19
N LEU A 188 -13.78 5.13 2.04
CA LEU A 188 -12.76 4.31 1.39
C LEU A 188 -11.87 3.74 2.49
N ASP A 189 -12.02 2.44 2.76
CA ASP A 189 -11.29 1.77 3.85
C ASP A 189 -10.07 1.04 3.31
N LEU A 190 -8.91 1.45 3.79
CA LEU A 190 -7.63 0.82 3.48
C LEU A 190 -7.09 0.10 4.70
N TYR A 191 -6.76 -1.18 4.53
CA TYR A 191 -6.11 -1.98 5.57
C TYR A 191 -4.71 -2.38 5.13
N VAL A 192 -3.70 -1.91 5.85
CA VAL A 192 -2.29 -2.16 5.55
C VAL A 192 -1.74 -3.22 6.49
N CYS A 193 -1.09 -4.23 5.94
CA CYS A 193 -0.51 -5.32 6.73
C CYS A 193 0.76 -4.86 7.47
N THR A 194 0.69 -4.70 8.80
CA THR A 194 1.83 -4.24 9.62
C THR A 194 2.29 -5.24 10.69
N HIS A 195 1.78 -6.49 10.63
CA HIS A 195 2.01 -7.53 11.64
C HIS A 195 3.48 -8.03 11.69
N GLY A 196 4.35 -7.28 12.38
CA GLY A 196 5.80 -7.53 12.48
C GLY A 196 6.19 -8.83 13.18
N ALA A 197 5.45 -9.24 14.22
CA ALA A 197 5.70 -10.50 14.94
C ALA A 197 5.41 -11.74 14.09
N ARG A 198 4.59 -11.61 13.05
CA ARG A 198 4.31 -12.67 12.07
C ARG A 198 5.29 -12.63 10.92
N ASP A 199 5.61 -11.44 10.42
CA ASP A 199 6.52 -11.25 9.29
C ASP A 199 7.25 -9.90 9.34
N CYS A 200 8.57 -9.92 9.18
CA CYS A 200 9.39 -8.72 9.29
C CYS A 200 9.16 -7.72 8.14
N ARG A 201 8.80 -8.18 6.92
CA ARG A 201 8.52 -7.28 5.79
C ARG A 201 7.20 -6.55 6.01
N CYS A 202 6.22 -7.22 6.62
CA CYS A 202 4.99 -6.56 7.09
C CYS A 202 5.31 -5.50 8.15
N GLY A 203 6.11 -5.82 9.16
CA GLY A 203 6.48 -4.87 10.22
C GLY A 203 7.35 -3.69 9.77
N THR A 204 8.13 -3.86 8.70
CA THR A 204 9.03 -2.82 8.17
C THR A 204 8.42 -2.08 6.98
N THR A 205 8.41 -2.69 5.79
CA THR A 205 7.86 -2.10 4.55
C THR A 205 6.36 -1.81 4.69
N GLY A 206 5.59 -2.72 5.30
CA GLY A 206 4.16 -2.49 5.55
C GLY A 206 3.91 -1.25 6.41
N SER A 207 4.65 -1.09 7.50
CA SER A 207 4.56 0.10 8.37
C SER A 207 4.96 1.39 7.65
N GLN A 208 5.94 1.35 6.74
CA GLN A 208 6.30 2.51 5.93
C GLN A 208 5.19 2.89 4.95
N VAL A 209 4.59 1.91 4.26
CA VAL A 209 3.45 2.10 3.36
C VAL A 209 2.22 2.63 4.12
N PHE A 210 1.94 2.10 5.30
CA PHE A 210 0.86 2.58 6.18
C PHE A 210 1.01 4.07 6.49
N ARG A 211 2.19 4.50 6.94
CA ARG A 211 2.46 5.91 7.25
C ARG A 211 2.31 6.80 6.02
N ALA A 212 2.81 6.36 4.86
CA ALA A 212 2.70 7.10 3.62
C ALA A 212 1.23 7.27 3.18
N LEU A 213 0.45 6.18 3.16
CA LEU A 213 -0.97 6.21 2.84
C LEU A 213 -1.76 7.07 3.81
N ARG A 214 -1.53 6.94 5.11
CA ARG A 214 -2.21 7.75 6.13
C ARG A 214 -1.91 9.23 5.98
N LYS A 215 -0.65 9.60 5.74
CA LYS A 215 -0.24 10.99 5.50
C LYS A 215 -0.99 11.58 4.30
N GLN A 216 -1.06 10.83 3.19
CA GLN A 216 -1.78 11.29 1.99
C GLN A 216 -3.30 11.34 2.19
N ALA A 217 -3.88 10.33 2.84
CA ALA A 217 -5.31 10.32 3.17
C ALA A 217 -5.72 11.50 4.05
N GLN A 218 -4.88 11.87 5.04
CA GLN A 218 -5.12 13.06 5.88
C GLN A 218 -5.13 14.34 5.04
N LYS A 219 -4.16 14.52 4.14
CA LYS A 219 -4.15 15.68 3.23
C LYS A 219 -5.44 15.77 2.41
N ILE A 220 -5.85 14.67 1.79
CA ILE A 220 -7.06 14.61 0.95
C ILE A 220 -8.32 14.90 1.79
N ASN A 221 -8.46 14.25 2.94
CA ASN A 221 -9.62 14.42 3.83
C ASN A 221 -9.73 15.85 4.40
N SER A 222 -8.60 16.56 4.56
CA SER A 222 -8.58 17.95 5.05
C SER A 222 -8.77 19.00 3.96
N THR A 223 -8.76 18.60 2.68
CA THR A 223 -8.96 19.54 1.56
C THR A 223 -10.45 19.89 1.46
N PRO A 224 -10.83 21.17 1.57
CA PRO A 224 -12.22 21.59 1.44
C PRO A 224 -12.72 21.28 0.02
N SER A 225 -13.90 20.66 -0.09
CA SER A 225 -14.55 20.44 -1.40
C SER A 225 -14.76 21.81 -2.07
N PRO A 226 -14.48 21.94 -3.38
CA PRO A 226 -14.63 23.21 -4.09
C PRO A 226 -16.06 23.73 -3.91
N SER A 227 -16.17 24.94 -3.35
CA SER A 227 -17.45 25.60 -3.12
C SER A 227 -18.13 25.88 -4.44
N SER A 228 -19.12 25.06 -4.76
CA SER A 228 -20.33 25.39 -5.52
C SER A 228 -20.21 26.57 -6.50
N SER A 229 -19.80 26.28 -7.73
CA SER A 229 -20.52 26.82 -8.89
C SER A 229 -20.26 25.87 -10.07
N THR A 230 -21.35 25.35 -10.63
CA THR A 230 -21.38 24.54 -11.87
C THR A 230 -20.65 23.19 -11.85
N SER A 231 -21.21 22.19 -11.16
CA SER A 231 -21.38 20.78 -11.61
C SER A 231 -21.73 19.87 -10.42
N SER A 232 -22.60 18.89 -10.63
CA SER A 232 -23.04 17.88 -9.65
C SER A 232 -21.95 16.84 -9.33
N VAL A 233 -20.75 17.30 -8.93
CA VAL A 233 -19.66 16.41 -8.57
C VAL A 233 -19.97 15.81 -7.21
N ALA A 234 -20.14 14.49 -7.15
CA ALA A 234 -20.33 13.76 -5.90
C ALA A 234 -19.16 14.04 -4.96
N SER A 235 -19.44 14.31 -3.68
CA SER A 235 -18.41 14.50 -2.65
C SER A 235 -17.51 13.26 -2.59
N LEU A 236 -16.19 13.47 -2.57
CA LEU A 236 -15.22 12.38 -2.43
C LEU A 236 -15.47 11.58 -1.13
N PRO A 237 -15.23 10.27 -1.13
CA PRO A 237 -15.37 9.46 0.07
C PRO A 237 -14.31 9.83 1.12
N HIS A 238 -14.67 9.71 2.39
CA HIS A 238 -13.72 9.88 3.47
C HIS A 238 -12.79 8.66 3.56
N ILE A 239 -11.47 8.89 3.54
CA ILE A 239 -10.47 7.82 3.47
C ILE A 239 -10.06 7.41 4.89
N ARG A 240 -10.26 6.14 5.27
CA ARG A 240 -9.78 5.57 6.54
C ARG A 240 -8.64 4.61 6.27
N VAL A 241 -7.43 4.93 6.75
CA VAL A 241 -6.26 4.06 6.65
C VAL A 241 -6.00 3.42 8.01
N ARG A 242 -6.09 2.09 8.06
CA ARG A 242 -5.99 1.26 9.26
C ARG A 242 -4.93 0.18 9.10
N GLU A 243 -4.50 -0.38 10.21
CA GLU A 243 -3.57 -1.49 10.24
C GLU A 243 -4.35 -2.80 10.34
N VAL A 244 -3.83 -3.87 9.73
CA VAL A 244 -4.44 -5.21 9.77
C VAL A 244 -3.38 -6.26 10.04
N ALA A 245 -3.78 -7.31 10.75
CA ALA A 245 -2.95 -8.47 10.95
C ALA A 245 -2.64 -9.19 9.64
N HIS A 246 -1.67 -10.11 9.70
CA HIS A 246 -1.01 -10.63 8.51
C HIS A 246 -1.98 -11.05 7.40
N ILE A 247 -1.85 -10.41 6.23
CA ILE A 247 -2.59 -10.74 5.01
C ILE A 247 -1.63 -11.04 3.87
N GLY A 248 -2.08 -11.91 2.98
CA GLY A 248 -1.55 -11.91 1.62
C GLY A 248 -0.18 -12.53 1.44
N GLY A 249 0.44 -13.13 2.46
CA GLY A 249 1.73 -13.81 2.34
C GLY A 249 2.92 -12.83 2.26
N HIS A 250 4.04 -13.24 2.87
CA HIS A 250 5.21 -12.38 3.04
C HIS A 250 5.93 -12.03 1.75
N LYS A 251 5.86 -12.88 0.73
CA LYS A 251 6.55 -12.66 -0.55
C LYS A 251 6.05 -11.41 -1.30
N TRP A 252 4.80 -11.01 -1.07
CA TRP A 252 4.12 -9.87 -1.71
C TRP A 252 4.05 -8.62 -0.82
N ALA A 253 4.74 -8.58 0.32
CA ALA A 253 4.71 -7.41 1.18
C ALA A 253 5.33 -6.17 0.48
N ALA A 254 4.80 -4.96 0.67
CA ALA A 254 3.65 -4.61 1.52
C ALA A 254 2.28 -4.91 0.84
N ASN A 255 1.33 -5.44 1.62
CA ASN A 255 -0.03 -5.74 1.17
C ASN A 255 -1.03 -4.71 1.70
N VAL A 256 -1.99 -4.32 0.87
CA VAL A 256 -3.10 -3.40 1.21
C VAL A 256 -4.43 -3.95 0.70
N LEU A 257 -5.46 -3.94 1.55
CA LEU A 257 -6.85 -4.18 1.16
C LEU A 257 -7.56 -2.85 0.96
N ALA A 258 -8.39 -2.75 -0.07
CA ALA A 258 -9.25 -1.59 -0.32
C ALA A 258 -10.72 -2.00 -0.36
N PHE A 259 -11.55 -1.37 0.46
CA PHE A 259 -13.01 -1.50 0.45
C PHE A 259 -13.66 -0.17 0.07
N PRO A 260 -14.82 -0.18 -0.63
CA PRO A 260 -15.75 -1.31 -0.75
C PRO A 260 -15.44 -2.32 -1.87
N SER A 261 -14.52 -2.02 -2.79
CA SER A 261 -14.27 -2.90 -3.95
C SER A 261 -13.76 -4.30 -3.57
N GLY A 262 -13.12 -4.44 -2.40
CA GLY A 262 -12.52 -5.67 -1.94
C GLY A 262 -11.24 -6.01 -2.70
N ASP A 263 -10.54 -5.00 -3.22
CA ASP A 263 -9.29 -5.16 -3.96
C ASP A 263 -8.11 -5.41 -3.03
N TRP A 264 -7.21 -6.29 -3.46
CA TRP A 264 -5.97 -6.60 -2.78
C TRP A 264 -4.80 -6.12 -3.63
N TYR A 265 -3.91 -5.34 -3.02
CA TYR A 265 -2.68 -4.87 -3.62
C TYR A 265 -1.49 -5.48 -2.88
N GLY A 266 -0.39 -5.70 -3.61
CA GLY A 266 0.88 -6.16 -3.03
C GLY A 266 2.08 -5.52 -3.70
N ASN A 267 3.26 -5.84 -3.19
CA ASN A 267 4.53 -5.25 -3.61
C ASN A 267 4.56 -3.72 -3.52
N LEU A 268 3.76 -3.13 -2.65
CA LEU A 268 3.70 -1.67 -2.51
C LEU A 268 4.95 -1.10 -1.84
N ARG A 269 5.23 0.17 -2.14
CA ARG A 269 6.27 1.02 -1.58
C ARG A 269 5.69 2.33 -1.04
N PRO A 270 6.39 3.05 -0.16
CA PRO A 270 5.90 4.33 0.36
C PRO A 270 5.53 5.32 -0.75
N ASP A 271 6.31 5.36 -1.83
CA ASP A 271 6.10 6.27 -2.96
C ASP A 271 4.87 5.91 -3.80
N ASP A 272 4.37 4.67 -3.69
CA ASP A 272 3.16 4.21 -4.38
C ASP A 272 1.88 4.82 -3.77
N ALA A 273 1.95 5.47 -2.60
CA ALA A 273 0.78 5.89 -1.83
C ALA A 273 -0.11 6.91 -2.54
N SER A 274 0.47 7.94 -3.16
CA SER A 274 -0.29 8.97 -3.89
C SER A 274 -1.00 8.37 -5.10
N HIS A 275 -0.29 7.56 -5.88
CA HIS A 275 -0.83 6.92 -7.07
C HIS A 275 -1.95 5.93 -6.74
N LEU A 276 -1.76 5.09 -5.71
CA LEU A 276 -2.79 4.15 -5.28
C LEU A 276 -4.08 4.86 -4.85
N LEU A 277 -3.97 5.92 -4.04
CA LEU A 277 -5.15 6.69 -3.60
C LEU A 277 -5.87 7.37 -4.75
N SER A 278 -5.13 8.00 -5.66
CA SER A 278 -5.71 8.63 -6.86
C SER A 278 -6.51 7.61 -7.68
N ARG A 279 -5.93 6.44 -7.98
CA ARG A 279 -6.64 5.40 -8.74
C ARG A 279 -7.90 4.93 -8.03
N LEU A 280 -7.83 4.69 -6.72
CA LEU A 280 -8.99 4.23 -5.93
C LEU A 280 -10.11 5.28 -5.86
N LEU A 281 -9.78 6.56 -5.71
CA LEU A 281 -10.75 7.65 -5.71
C LEU A 281 -11.43 7.81 -7.07
N ASP A 282 -10.71 7.56 -8.16
CA ASP A 282 -11.27 7.53 -9.52
C ASP A 282 -12.10 6.25 -9.81
N GLY A 283 -12.19 5.33 -8.86
CA GLY A 283 -12.84 4.02 -9.05
C GLY A 283 -12.08 3.11 -10.01
N LYS A 284 -10.78 3.38 -10.26
CA LYS A 284 -9.93 2.64 -11.17
C LYS A 284 -9.02 1.66 -10.43
N VAL A 285 -8.79 0.51 -11.05
CA VAL A 285 -7.80 -0.46 -10.55
C VAL A 285 -6.40 -0.07 -11.02
N TRP A 286 -5.42 -0.23 -10.14
CA TRP A 286 -4.01 -0.19 -10.51
C TRP A 286 -3.48 -1.60 -10.74
N TRP A 287 -3.45 -2.01 -12.01
CA TRP A 287 -3.20 -3.40 -12.40
C TRP A 287 -1.79 -3.89 -12.02
N ASP A 288 -0.76 -3.05 -12.07
CA ASP A 288 0.64 -3.45 -11.79
C ASP A 288 0.88 -3.95 -10.36
N ARG A 289 0.04 -3.49 -9.42
CA ARG A 289 0.10 -3.87 -8.00
C ARG A 289 -1.07 -4.76 -7.58
N TRP A 290 -2.02 -5.01 -8.48
CA TRP A 290 -3.25 -5.72 -8.17
C TRP A 290 -3.02 -7.23 -8.07
N ARG A 291 -3.54 -7.83 -7.00
CA ARG A 291 -3.41 -9.26 -6.71
C ARG A 291 -4.69 -10.04 -6.93
N GLY A 292 -5.83 -9.39 -6.71
CA GLY A 292 -7.12 -10.05 -6.68
C GLY A 292 -8.22 -9.19 -6.08
N ARG A 293 -9.46 -9.66 -6.20
CA ARG A 293 -10.65 -9.02 -5.64
C ARG A 293 -11.55 -10.03 -4.96
N MET A 294 -12.09 -9.64 -3.80
CA MET A 294 -13.12 -10.38 -3.07
C MET A 294 -14.32 -10.70 -3.99
N GLY A 295 -14.80 -11.93 -3.95
CA GLY A 295 -15.91 -12.42 -4.78
C GLY A 295 -15.51 -12.98 -6.13
N ILE A 296 -14.27 -12.80 -6.58
CA ILE A 296 -13.84 -13.26 -7.90
C ILE A 296 -13.01 -14.54 -7.76
N PRO A 297 -13.39 -15.65 -8.44
CA PRO A 297 -12.56 -16.86 -8.52
C PRO A 297 -11.18 -16.60 -9.16
N GLN A 298 -10.21 -17.46 -8.89
CA GLN A 298 -8.80 -17.24 -9.27
C GLN A 298 -8.59 -17.05 -10.79
N ASP A 299 -9.23 -17.89 -11.60
CA ASP A 299 -9.19 -17.83 -13.06
C ASP A 299 -9.81 -16.53 -13.60
N ALA A 300 -10.96 -16.14 -13.05
CA ALA A 300 -11.61 -14.88 -13.37
C ALA A 300 -10.79 -13.66 -12.94
N GLN A 301 -10.04 -13.73 -11.83
CA GLN A 301 -9.11 -12.67 -11.44
C GLN A 301 -7.99 -12.51 -12.48
N ILE A 302 -7.42 -13.61 -12.98
CA ILE A 302 -6.37 -13.58 -14.00
C ILE A 302 -6.90 -13.01 -15.33
N ALA A 303 -8.11 -13.39 -15.72
CA ALA A 303 -8.77 -12.84 -16.91
C ALA A 303 -9.02 -11.34 -16.76
N LEU A 304 -9.62 -10.92 -15.63
CA LEU A 304 -9.89 -9.51 -15.34
C LEU A 304 -8.63 -8.65 -15.38
N HIS A 305 -7.52 -9.14 -14.81
CA HIS A 305 -6.25 -8.44 -14.88
C HIS A 305 -5.74 -8.30 -16.31
N ARG A 306 -5.83 -9.35 -17.13
CA ARG A 306 -5.38 -9.29 -18.54
C ARG A 306 -6.13 -8.21 -19.31
N ASP A 307 -7.46 -8.21 -19.19
CA ASP A 307 -8.33 -7.26 -19.90
C ASP A 307 -8.11 -5.82 -19.38
N GLY A 308 -8.04 -5.68 -18.05
CA GLY A 308 -7.81 -4.41 -17.39
C GLY A 308 -6.44 -3.80 -17.68
N ALA A 309 -5.38 -4.60 -17.66
CA ALA A 309 -4.03 -4.16 -17.99
C ALA A 309 -3.92 -3.70 -19.45
N GLN A 310 -4.61 -4.39 -20.37
CA GLN A 310 -4.68 -3.96 -21.77
C GLN A 310 -5.40 -2.61 -21.92
N LEU A 311 -6.51 -2.40 -21.19
CA LEU A 311 -7.20 -1.11 -21.17
C LEU A 311 -6.34 0.01 -20.57
N GLY A 312 -5.60 -0.27 -19.49
CA GLY A 312 -4.66 0.69 -18.90
C GLY A 312 -3.53 1.06 -19.86
N ALA A 313 -2.94 0.07 -20.55
CA ALA A 313 -1.94 0.33 -21.57
C ALA A 313 -2.49 1.18 -22.73
N ASN A 314 -3.76 0.97 -23.11
CA ASN A 314 -4.43 1.80 -24.12
C ASN A 314 -4.73 3.22 -23.60
N GLU A 315 -5.07 3.39 -22.32
CA GLU A 315 -5.24 4.71 -21.68
C GLU A 315 -3.92 5.49 -21.70
N VAL A 316 -2.82 4.85 -21.30
CA VAL A 316 -1.47 5.43 -21.38
C VAL A 316 -1.12 5.76 -22.83
N ALA A 317 -1.32 4.83 -23.77
CA ALA A 317 -1.04 5.07 -25.19
C ALA A 317 -1.91 6.19 -25.79
N ARG A 318 -3.15 6.35 -25.34
CA ARG A 318 -4.01 7.49 -25.73
C ARG A 318 -3.52 8.79 -25.13
N HIS A 319 -3.11 8.79 -23.87
CA HIS A 319 -2.55 9.97 -23.22
C HIS A 319 -1.23 10.38 -23.90
N SER A 320 -0.34 9.42 -24.18
CA SER A 320 0.84 9.63 -25.05
C SER A 320 0.53 10.06 -26.47
N LYS A 321 -0.72 9.89 -26.94
CA LYS A 321 -1.19 10.37 -28.25
C LYS A 321 -1.90 11.73 -28.18
N GLU A 322 -2.34 12.14 -27.00
CA GLU A 322 -2.82 13.49 -26.69
C GLU A 322 -1.64 14.43 -26.41
N LEU A 323 -0.53 13.88 -25.90
CA LEU A 323 0.78 14.50 -25.89
C LEU A 323 1.27 14.74 -27.34
N GLY A 324 1.92 15.87 -27.55
CA GLY A 324 2.28 16.37 -28.89
C GLY A 324 3.49 15.66 -29.50
N GLU A 325 4.25 16.36 -30.34
CA GLU A 325 5.37 15.74 -31.07
C GLU A 325 6.55 15.41 -30.13
N ASP A 326 7.36 14.42 -30.53
CA ASP A 326 8.62 14.13 -29.87
C ASP A 326 9.62 15.27 -30.11
N VAL A 327 10.13 15.85 -29.04
CA VAL A 327 11.16 16.89 -29.04
C VAL A 327 12.42 16.42 -28.30
N LEU A 328 13.56 17.07 -28.56
CA LEU A 328 14.83 16.76 -27.90
C LEU A 328 15.14 17.82 -26.85
N LEU A 329 15.42 17.38 -25.62
CA LEU A 329 15.84 18.22 -24.51
C LEU A 329 17.25 17.83 -24.08
N THR A 330 18.05 18.79 -23.62
CA THR A 330 19.41 18.54 -23.13
C THR A 330 19.50 18.91 -21.66
N PHE A 331 19.68 17.88 -20.84
CA PHE A 331 19.95 18.01 -19.42
C PHE A 331 21.46 18.03 -19.17
N VAL A 332 21.89 18.76 -18.15
CA VAL A 332 23.29 18.84 -17.73
C VAL A 332 23.35 18.52 -16.26
N THR A 333 23.99 17.43 -15.90
CA THR A 333 24.17 17.03 -14.50
C THR A 333 25.16 17.95 -13.77
N HIS A 334 25.20 17.89 -12.44
CA HIS A 334 26.08 18.74 -11.65
C HIS A 334 27.58 18.55 -11.93
N ASP A 335 27.99 17.38 -12.43
CA ASP A 335 29.34 17.05 -12.87
C ASP A 335 29.62 17.46 -14.33
N GLY A 336 28.65 18.11 -14.99
CA GLY A 336 28.77 18.66 -16.33
C GLY A 336 28.50 17.67 -17.46
N LYS A 337 27.98 16.47 -17.15
CA LYS A 337 27.63 15.47 -18.17
C LYS A 337 26.31 15.86 -18.84
N GLU A 338 26.33 15.96 -20.16
CA GLU A 338 25.13 16.21 -20.94
C GLU A 338 24.36 14.91 -21.20
N ALA A 339 23.03 14.98 -21.12
CA ALA A 339 22.11 13.92 -21.49
C ALA A 339 21.02 14.49 -22.41
N SER A 340 21.02 14.07 -23.67
CA SER A 340 19.97 14.43 -24.62
C SER A 340 18.85 13.40 -24.55
N LEU A 341 17.67 13.85 -24.13
CA LEU A 341 16.49 13.01 -23.92
C LEU A 341 15.42 13.37 -24.93
N ARG A 342 14.80 12.33 -25.51
CA ARG A 342 13.58 12.48 -26.28
C ARG A 342 12.41 12.61 -25.30
N ALA A 343 11.64 13.68 -25.43
CA ALA A 343 10.49 13.99 -24.59
C ALA A 343 9.28 14.27 -25.48
N GLN A 344 8.07 14.00 -25.01
CA GLN A 344 6.86 14.38 -25.73
C GLN A 344 6.36 15.73 -25.23
N GLU A 345 5.88 16.57 -26.15
CA GLU A 345 5.17 17.79 -25.78
C GLU A 345 4.01 17.50 -24.82
N GLY A 346 3.88 18.34 -23.79
CA GLY A 346 2.91 18.19 -22.71
C GLY A 346 3.41 17.34 -21.53
N ASN A 347 4.52 16.59 -21.65
CA ASN A 347 5.15 16.00 -20.47
C ASN A 347 5.68 17.10 -19.55
N ASN A 348 5.85 16.85 -18.25
CA ASN A 348 6.62 17.75 -17.41
C ASN A 348 8.11 17.34 -17.34
N LEU A 349 9.01 18.31 -17.15
CA LEU A 349 10.46 18.05 -17.15
C LEU A 349 10.91 17.07 -16.08
N MET A 350 10.23 17.04 -14.93
CA MET A 350 10.55 16.11 -13.85
C MET A 350 10.35 14.66 -14.28
N GLU A 351 9.22 14.33 -14.90
CA GLU A 351 8.94 12.97 -15.38
C GLU A 351 9.95 12.54 -16.44
N VAL A 352 10.24 13.40 -17.41
CA VAL A 352 11.22 13.14 -18.47
C VAL A 352 12.59 12.78 -17.87
N ALA A 353 13.07 13.57 -16.92
CA ALA A 353 14.38 13.36 -16.30
C ALA A 353 14.39 12.14 -15.36
N ARG A 354 13.34 11.97 -14.55
CA ARG A 354 13.20 10.88 -13.59
C ARG A 354 13.12 9.53 -14.29
N ASP A 355 12.29 9.43 -15.32
CA ASP A 355 12.05 8.17 -16.03
C ASP A 355 13.28 7.77 -16.87
N ALA A 356 14.11 8.74 -17.28
CA ALA A 356 15.43 8.51 -17.86
C ALA A 356 16.53 8.19 -16.83
N GLY A 357 16.22 8.21 -15.53
CA GLY A 357 17.15 7.90 -14.45
C GLY A 357 18.24 8.94 -14.26
N LEU A 358 17.97 10.22 -14.55
CA LEU A 358 18.93 11.29 -14.30
C LEU A 358 19.10 11.52 -12.78
N PRO A 359 20.34 11.79 -12.31
CA PRO A 359 20.59 12.03 -10.90
C PRO A 359 19.94 13.33 -10.41
N SER A 360 19.66 13.44 -9.11
CA SER A 360 19.18 14.66 -8.43
C SER A 360 17.76 15.12 -8.80
N ILE A 361 17.02 14.34 -9.60
CA ILE A 361 15.56 14.49 -9.74
C ILE A 361 14.87 13.25 -9.18
N GLU A 362 14.13 13.44 -8.09
CA GLU A 362 13.34 12.38 -7.45
C GLU A 362 11.83 12.57 -7.68
N GLY A 363 11.35 13.81 -7.55
CA GLY A 363 9.92 14.11 -7.71
C GLY A 363 9.02 13.40 -6.70
N VAL A 364 9.43 13.37 -5.43
CA VAL A 364 8.80 12.60 -4.32
C VAL A 364 7.30 12.88 -4.14
N CYS A 365 6.83 14.10 -4.39
CA CYS A 365 5.41 14.42 -4.29
C CYS A 365 4.57 14.01 -5.51
N GLY A 366 5.19 13.50 -6.59
CA GLY A 366 4.51 13.17 -7.83
C GLY A 366 3.98 14.41 -8.58
N GLY A 367 4.68 15.54 -8.49
CA GLY A 367 4.36 16.75 -9.24
C GLY A 367 3.28 17.67 -8.62
N GLN A 368 2.87 17.42 -7.39
CA GLN A 368 1.78 18.14 -6.72
C GLN A 368 2.18 19.49 -6.10
N LEU A 369 3.32 20.07 -6.46
CA LEU A 369 3.84 21.33 -5.90
C LEU A 369 4.01 21.32 -4.37
N GLU A 370 4.43 20.19 -3.81
CA GLU A 370 4.47 19.95 -2.36
C GLU A 370 5.88 19.58 -1.86
N CYS A 371 6.87 19.63 -2.73
CA CYS A 371 8.28 19.41 -2.41
C CYS A 371 9.17 20.11 -3.44
N ALA A 372 10.46 20.21 -3.15
CA ALA A 372 11.46 20.77 -4.06
C ALA A 372 12.41 19.73 -4.70
N THR A 373 12.10 18.42 -4.62
CA THR A 373 13.00 17.34 -5.08
C THR A 373 13.00 17.11 -6.59
N CYS A 374 12.41 18.03 -7.35
CA CYS A 374 12.44 18.06 -8.81
C CYS A 374 13.08 19.36 -9.32
N HIS A 375 13.88 19.99 -8.47
CA HIS A 375 14.54 21.26 -8.72
C HIS A 375 15.48 21.17 -9.94
N VAL A 376 15.38 22.15 -10.83
CA VAL A 376 16.24 22.34 -12.02
C VAL A 376 16.73 23.79 -12.11
N TYR A 377 17.79 24.00 -12.90
CA TYR A 377 18.25 25.32 -13.31
C TYR A 377 18.00 25.54 -14.80
N LEU A 378 17.44 26.70 -15.15
CA LEU A 378 17.16 27.09 -16.54
C LEU A 378 17.81 28.44 -16.85
N ALA A 379 19.13 28.42 -17.03
CA ALA A 379 19.89 29.63 -17.34
C ALA A 379 19.72 30.01 -18.83
N GLY A 380 19.59 31.31 -19.12
CA GLY A 380 19.50 31.80 -20.51
C GLY A 380 18.08 32.11 -20.99
N ASN A 381 17.23 32.60 -20.10
CA ASN A 381 15.89 33.13 -20.38
C ASN A 381 14.99 32.14 -21.18
N PRO A 382 14.61 31.01 -20.57
CA PRO A 382 13.74 30.03 -21.21
C PRO A 382 12.36 30.66 -21.51
N PRO A 383 11.64 30.17 -22.53
CA PRO A 383 10.32 30.68 -22.92
C PRO A 383 9.23 30.14 -21.97
N LEU A 384 9.37 30.44 -20.68
CA LEU A 384 8.49 29.97 -19.62
C LEU A 384 7.87 31.17 -18.92
N ALA A 385 6.65 31.00 -18.43
CA ALA A 385 6.09 31.93 -17.46
C ALA A 385 6.99 31.98 -16.21
N PRO A 386 7.06 33.12 -15.49
CA PRO A 386 7.69 33.18 -14.19
C PRO A 386 7.15 32.11 -13.25
N ALA A 387 7.96 31.71 -12.25
CA ALA A 387 7.48 30.82 -11.21
C ALA A 387 6.26 31.43 -10.51
N SER A 388 5.27 30.59 -10.20
CA SER A 388 4.12 31.00 -9.40
C SER A 388 4.54 31.27 -7.95
N GLU A 389 3.73 32.00 -7.19
CA GLU A 389 3.99 32.24 -5.75
C GLU A 389 4.16 30.93 -4.97
N ASN A 390 3.27 29.96 -5.21
CA ASN A 390 3.35 28.63 -4.59
C ASN A 390 4.63 27.86 -5.00
N GLU A 391 5.08 28.03 -6.25
CA GLU A 391 6.34 27.46 -6.72
C GLU A 391 7.53 28.10 -6.02
N GLU A 392 7.52 29.43 -5.86
CA GLU A 392 8.58 30.17 -5.16
C GLU A 392 8.67 29.78 -3.68
N ASP A 393 7.53 29.60 -3.02
CA ASP A 393 7.46 29.11 -1.64
C ASP A 393 8.11 27.73 -1.50
N MET A 394 7.86 26.84 -2.46
CA MET A 394 8.49 25.52 -2.46
C MET A 394 9.97 25.59 -2.81
N LEU A 395 10.36 26.44 -3.76
CA LEU A 395 11.76 26.66 -4.13
C LEU A 395 12.60 27.20 -2.98
N ALA A 396 12.01 27.89 -2.00
CA ALA A 396 12.71 28.31 -0.78
C ALA A 396 13.33 27.14 0.01
N TYR A 397 12.79 25.93 -0.15
CA TYR A 397 13.33 24.70 0.44
C TYR A 397 14.30 23.94 -0.47
N ALA A 398 14.51 24.40 -1.71
CA ALA A 398 15.40 23.75 -2.66
C ALA A 398 16.88 23.94 -2.27
N ILE A 399 17.63 22.84 -2.25
CA ILE A 399 19.06 22.87 -1.92
C ILE A 399 19.82 23.50 -3.09
N GLY A 400 20.56 24.58 -2.79
CA GLY A 400 21.36 25.27 -3.80
C GLY A 400 20.54 26.18 -4.73
N ARG A 401 19.36 26.62 -4.30
CA ARG A 401 18.52 27.58 -5.05
C ARG A 401 19.31 28.76 -5.64
N ARG A 402 18.96 29.14 -6.86
CA ARG A 402 19.46 30.28 -7.64
C ARG A 402 18.28 31.03 -8.26
N ASP A 403 18.56 32.17 -8.87
CA ASP A 403 17.53 32.96 -9.57
C ASP A 403 16.97 32.20 -10.79
N GLU A 404 17.79 31.37 -11.45
CA GLU A 404 17.35 30.48 -12.53
C GLU A 404 16.71 29.15 -12.05
N SER A 405 16.40 29.02 -10.75
CA SER A 405 15.76 27.81 -10.21
C SER A 405 14.30 27.69 -10.60
N ARG A 406 13.88 26.47 -10.97
CA ARG A 406 12.47 26.10 -11.17
C ARG A 406 12.17 24.70 -10.65
N LEU A 407 10.91 24.37 -10.45
CA LEU A 407 10.47 23.01 -10.20
C LEU A 407 10.11 22.33 -11.52
N GLY A 408 10.85 21.28 -11.88
CA GLY A 408 10.67 20.59 -13.17
C GLY A 408 9.28 20.01 -13.37
N CYS A 409 8.54 19.71 -12.29
CA CYS A 409 7.16 19.23 -12.40
C CYS A 409 6.16 20.32 -12.79
N GLN A 410 6.51 21.59 -12.65
CA GLN A 410 5.67 22.74 -13.03
C GLN A 410 5.99 23.26 -14.43
N ILE A 411 6.91 22.59 -15.14
CA ILE A 411 7.34 22.99 -16.47
C ILE A 411 6.94 21.91 -17.45
N GLU A 412 5.99 22.26 -18.30
CA GLU A 412 5.59 21.45 -19.44
C GLU A 412 6.62 21.56 -20.58
N VAL A 413 6.82 20.45 -21.26
CA VAL A 413 7.60 20.35 -22.47
C VAL A 413 6.78 20.95 -23.60
N THR A 414 7.30 22.01 -24.23
CA THR A 414 6.67 22.65 -25.39
C THR A 414 7.66 22.73 -26.54
N LYS A 415 7.16 23.03 -27.75
CA LYS A 415 8.02 23.30 -28.92
C LYS A 415 8.97 24.46 -28.67
N GLU A 416 8.50 25.50 -27.99
CA GLU A 416 9.30 26.68 -27.67
C GLU A 416 10.43 26.31 -26.72
N LEU A 417 10.17 25.48 -25.71
CA LEU A 417 11.19 25.00 -24.79
C LEU A 417 12.26 24.16 -25.53
N ALA A 418 11.84 23.29 -26.44
CA ALA A 418 12.76 22.49 -27.25
C ALA A 418 13.59 23.36 -28.21
N GLU A 419 12.97 24.37 -28.82
CA GLU A 419 13.64 25.33 -29.69
C GLU A 419 14.67 26.16 -28.91
N TRP A 420 14.35 26.57 -27.68
CA TRP A 420 15.30 27.22 -26.78
C TRP A 420 16.49 26.32 -26.44
N VAL A 421 16.27 25.03 -26.17
CA VAL A 421 17.36 24.06 -25.98
C VAL A 421 18.23 23.95 -27.24
N ARG A 422 17.60 23.88 -28.42
CA ARG A 422 18.29 23.80 -29.72
C ARG A 422 19.17 25.02 -29.98
N GLN A 423 18.78 26.19 -29.49
CA GLN A 423 19.54 27.43 -29.56
C GLN A 423 20.68 27.54 -28.55
N GLY A 424 20.89 26.52 -27.70
CA GLY A 424 21.96 26.51 -26.70
C GLY A 424 21.45 26.52 -25.26
N GLY A 425 20.14 26.61 -25.03
CA GLY A 425 19.54 26.42 -23.71
C GLY A 425 19.89 25.06 -23.11
N ARG A 426 20.01 25.00 -21.79
CA ARG A 426 20.37 23.78 -21.05
C ARG A 426 19.54 23.68 -19.78
N ILE A 427 19.11 22.46 -19.46
CA ILE A 427 18.39 22.16 -18.21
C ILE A 427 19.41 21.61 -17.22
N GLY A 428 19.89 22.45 -16.32
CA GLY A 428 20.88 22.07 -15.31
C GLY A 428 20.23 21.31 -14.16
N LEU A 429 20.90 20.27 -13.66
CA LEU A 429 20.50 19.52 -12.48
C LEU A 429 21.40 19.90 -11.29
N PRO A 430 20.82 20.09 -10.09
CA PRO A 430 21.60 20.32 -8.88
C PRO A 430 22.44 19.10 -8.52
N ARG A 431 23.34 19.29 -7.55
CA ARG A 431 24.17 18.20 -7.02
C ARG A 431 23.38 17.22 -6.15
N TYR A 432 22.29 17.70 -5.55
CA TYR A 432 21.51 16.98 -4.55
C TYR A 432 20.10 16.80 -5.05
#